data_AF-X6LIN2-F1
#
_entry.id   AF-X6LIN2-F1
#
_cell.length_a   1.000
_cell.length_b   1.000
_cell.length_c   1.000
_cell.angle_alpha   90.00
_cell.angle_beta   90.00
_cell.angle_gamma   90.00
#
_symmetry.space_group_name_H-M   'P 1'
#
loop_
_entity.id
_entity.type
_entity.pdbx_description
1 polymer ?
#
loop_
_entity_poly.entity_id
_entity_poly.type
_entity_poly.pdbx_seq_one_letter_code
_entity_poly.pdbx_strand_id
1 'polypeptide(L)'
;MKENFRGIANSIPVHQRSFFKYLYQQFEPLLQPPLKEKKIQLRSKITKSVIDMAKILCCRQYDHIELNEDEKSEKIESTGEEEFYLCKKWRNSREGWFLFEAFVSFFFASSHLKVLKFETNLKVKELEVEGLEETNLLSQTEKEKKLRVLLHILGTPNQGIMKNNEEKKGEQKKDDSVNMEVENLHDQIVKKLCYDEKWLNYVLTLDNILKMVAIFMKIRTNTPVILMGETGCGKSCLIKFLSYAANVKLIAVDVHGGFGRDDLRQVMKDCNTQMSRDNEPEMWVFLDE
;
A
#
# COMPACT_ATOMS: atom_id res chain seq x y z
N MET A 1 3.69 -15.67 23.58
CA MET A 1 4.52 -15.09 22.49
C MET A 1 5.74 -15.94 22.18
N LYS A 2 6.58 -16.29 23.17
CA LYS A 2 7.81 -17.09 22.95
C LYS A 2 7.57 -18.48 22.36
N GLU A 3 6.43 -19.11 22.69
CA GLU A 3 6.06 -20.44 22.17
C GLU A 3 5.59 -20.39 20.70
N ASN A 4 4.71 -19.46 20.35
CA ASN A 4 4.05 -19.42 19.02
C ASN A 4 4.70 -18.44 18.02
N PHE A 5 5.47 -17.47 18.51
CA PHE A 5 6.04 -16.38 17.70
C PHE A 5 7.49 -16.08 18.10
N ARG A 6 8.35 -17.10 18.18
CA ARG A 6 9.74 -16.96 18.65
C ARG A 6 10.53 -15.87 17.91
N GLY A 7 10.38 -15.78 16.59
CA GLY A 7 11.03 -14.74 15.78
C GLY A 7 10.60 -13.31 16.14
N ILE A 8 9.30 -13.10 16.41
CA ILE A 8 8.77 -11.80 16.87
C ILE A 8 9.16 -11.53 18.33
N ALA A 9 9.13 -12.54 19.19
CA ALA A 9 9.50 -12.39 20.59
C ALA A 9 10.97 -11.95 20.77
N ASN A 10 11.84 -12.29 19.80
CA ASN A 10 13.24 -11.90 19.79
C ASN A 10 13.50 -10.60 19.00
N SER A 11 12.49 -10.02 18.34
CA SER A 11 12.66 -8.77 17.59
C SER A 11 12.58 -7.55 18.49
N ILE A 12 13.03 -6.39 17.98
CA ILE A 12 12.98 -5.13 18.73
C ILE A 12 11.53 -4.68 19.01
N PRO A 13 11.27 -3.90 20.07
CA PRO A 13 9.91 -3.52 20.50
C PRO A 13 9.05 -2.88 19.40
N VAL A 14 9.65 -2.14 18.46
CA VAL A 14 8.94 -1.52 17.33
C VAL A 14 8.33 -2.59 16.41
N HIS A 15 9.06 -3.67 16.11
CA HIS A 15 8.56 -4.77 15.28
C HIS A 15 7.48 -5.57 16.01
N GLN A 16 7.65 -5.80 17.32
CA GLN A 16 6.63 -6.44 18.14
C GLN A 16 5.32 -5.63 18.14
N ARG A 17 5.41 -4.32 18.34
CA ARG A 17 4.25 -3.42 18.30
C ARG A 17 3.58 -3.40 16.93
N SER A 18 4.36 -3.30 15.85
CA SER A 18 3.85 -3.38 14.47
C SER A 18 3.09 -4.68 14.25
N PHE A 19 3.64 -5.81 14.69
CA PHE A 19 3.03 -7.14 14.56
C PHE A 19 1.66 -7.21 15.23
N PHE A 20 1.56 -6.82 16.49
CA PHE A 20 0.27 -6.87 17.20
C PHE A 20 -0.73 -5.84 16.66
N LYS A 21 -0.28 -4.65 16.26
CA LYS A 21 -1.16 -3.65 15.67
C LYS A 21 -1.74 -4.14 14.34
N TYR A 22 -0.92 -4.74 13.49
CA TYR A 22 -1.38 -5.35 12.24
C TYR A 22 -2.42 -6.44 12.50
N LEU A 23 -2.13 -7.38 13.42
CA LEU A 23 -3.06 -8.45 13.75
C LEU A 23 -4.38 -7.92 14.30
N TYR A 24 -4.33 -6.93 15.19
CA TYR A 24 -5.53 -6.30 15.74
C TYR A 24 -6.41 -5.72 14.63
N GLN A 25 -5.83 -4.92 13.73
CA GLN A 25 -6.53 -4.31 12.59
C GLN A 25 -7.12 -5.35 11.63
N GLN A 26 -6.43 -6.48 11.40
CA GLN A 26 -6.91 -7.52 10.49
C GLN A 26 -7.91 -8.49 11.13
N PHE A 27 -7.91 -8.63 12.45
CA PHE A 27 -8.82 -9.53 13.17
C PHE A 27 -10.12 -8.86 13.60
N GLU A 28 -10.15 -7.55 13.79
CA GLU A 28 -11.39 -6.80 14.08
C GLU A 28 -12.51 -7.10 13.04
N PRO A 29 -12.23 -7.15 11.73
CA PRO A 29 -13.14 -7.66 10.69
C PRO A 29 -13.66 -9.07 10.90
N LEU A 30 -12.79 -10.00 11.29
CA LEU A 30 -13.12 -11.42 11.45
C LEU A 30 -14.16 -11.65 12.55
N LEU A 31 -14.34 -10.68 13.44
CA LEU A 31 -15.31 -10.74 14.53
C LEU A 31 -16.71 -10.28 14.12
N GLN A 32 -16.87 -9.66 12.95
CA GLN A 32 -18.16 -9.19 12.45
C GLN A 32 -19.08 -10.36 12.04
N PRO A 33 -20.41 -10.25 12.24
CA PRO A 33 -21.37 -11.33 12.01
C PRO A 33 -21.25 -12.07 10.66
N PRO A 34 -21.04 -11.39 9.50
CA PRO A 34 -20.98 -12.05 8.20
C PRO A 34 -19.82 -13.06 8.05
N LEU A 35 -18.77 -12.92 8.85
CA LEU A 35 -17.62 -13.84 8.88
C LEU A 35 -17.61 -14.75 10.11
N LYS A 36 -18.21 -14.31 11.21
CA LYS A 36 -18.34 -15.09 12.44
C LYS A 36 -19.08 -16.40 12.18
N GLU A 37 -20.08 -16.37 11.29
CA GLU A 37 -20.95 -17.49 10.93
C GLU A 37 -20.36 -18.44 9.85
N LYS A 38 -19.21 -18.11 9.24
CA LYS A 38 -18.57 -18.98 8.24
C LYS A 38 -17.94 -20.23 8.89
N LYS A 39 -17.82 -21.31 8.10
CA LYS A 39 -17.21 -22.59 8.50
C LYS A 39 -15.86 -22.38 9.22
N ILE A 40 -15.67 -23.06 10.36
CA ILE A 40 -14.46 -23.02 11.20
C ILE A 40 -13.17 -23.19 10.39
N GLN A 41 -13.18 -24.06 9.38
CA GLN A 41 -12.02 -24.30 8.51
C GLN A 41 -11.58 -23.06 7.71
N LEU A 42 -12.53 -22.25 7.23
CA LEU A 42 -12.20 -21.03 6.48
C LEU A 42 -11.61 -19.98 7.41
N ARG A 43 -12.18 -19.82 8.61
CA ARG A 43 -11.66 -18.89 9.63
C ARG A 43 -10.23 -19.25 10.02
N SER A 44 -9.95 -20.53 10.26
CA SER A 44 -8.59 -21.01 10.56
C SER A 44 -7.59 -20.69 9.44
N LYS A 45 -7.96 -20.93 8.17
CA LYS A 45 -7.13 -20.60 7.01
C LYS A 45 -6.83 -19.11 6.92
N ILE A 46 -7.84 -18.27 7.10
CA ILE A 46 -7.65 -16.81 7.05
C ILE A 46 -6.78 -16.34 8.22
N THR A 47 -7.04 -16.79 9.45
CA THR A 47 -6.22 -16.45 10.62
C THR A 47 -4.76 -16.82 10.41
N LYS A 48 -4.48 -18.01 9.88
CA LYS A 48 -3.12 -18.46 9.56
C LYS A 48 -2.46 -17.54 8.52
N SER A 49 -3.18 -17.21 7.45
CA SER A 49 -2.67 -16.32 6.39
C SER A 49 -2.36 -14.91 6.91
N VAL A 50 -3.24 -14.31 7.72
CA VAL A 50 -3.02 -13.00 8.34
C VAL A 50 -1.79 -13.02 9.26
N ILE A 51 -1.63 -14.09 10.04
CA ILE A 51 -0.45 -14.27 10.90
C ILE A 51 0.83 -14.35 10.07
N ASP A 52 0.81 -15.09 8.96
CA ASP A 52 1.98 -15.23 8.10
C ASP A 52 2.31 -13.90 7.39
N MET A 53 1.31 -13.09 7.01
CA MET A 53 1.54 -11.73 6.51
C MET A 53 2.16 -10.83 7.57
N ALA A 54 1.64 -10.90 8.80
CA ALA A 54 2.15 -10.11 9.91
C ALA A 54 3.64 -10.39 10.15
N LYS A 55 4.06 -11.66 10.10
CA LYS A 55 5.47 -12.06 10.26
C LYS A 55 6.36 -11.46 9.17
N ILE A 56 5.87 -11.34 7.94
CA ILE A 56 6.62 -10.79 6.81
C ILE A 56 6.65 -9.26 6.85
N LEU A 57 5.50 -8.63 7.05
CA LEU A 57 5.33 -7.17 6.93
C LEU A 57 5.85 -6.40 8.14
N CYS A 58 5.87 -7.01 9.33
CA CYS A 58 6.21 -6.29 10.57
C CYS A 58 7.69 -6.35 10.95
N CYS A 59 8.49 -7.10 10.18
CA CYS A 59 9.94 -7.21 10.34
C CYS A 59 10.69 -6.42 9.23
N ARG A 60 12.01 -6.30 9.39
CA ARG A 60 12.89 -5.78 8.34
C ARG A 60 12.93 -6.80 7.20
N GLN A 61 12.57 -6.36 6.00
CA GLN A 61 12.59 -7.24 4.83
C GLN A 61 14.01 -7.42 4.28
N TYR A 62 14.89 -6.45 4.53
CA TYR A 62 16.29 -6.47 4.14
C TYR A 62 17.11 -7.55 4.86
N ASP A 63 16.71 -7.94 6.09
CA ASP A 63 17.37 -9.02 6.85
C ASP A 63 17.21 -10.41 6.16
N HIS A 64 16.46 -10.49 5.05
CA HIS A 64 16.26 -11.70 4.26
C HIS A 64 17.04 -11.73 2.94
N ILE A 65 17.88 -10.72 2.70
CA ILE A 65 18.84 -10.75 1.59
C ILE A 65 19.94 -11.77 1.96
N GLU A 66 20.14 -12.74 1.07
CA GLU A 66 21.11 -13.82 1.25
C GLU A 66 22.38 -13.45 0.48
N LEU A 67 23.35 -12.85 1.18
CA LEU A 67 24.67 -12.52 0.63
C LEU A 67 25.69 -13.61 0.97
N ASN A 68 26.63 -13.86 0.07
CA ASN A 68 27.79 -14.71 0.33
C ASN A 68 28.83 -14.00 1.23
N GLU A 69 29.83 -14.74 1.71
CA GLU A 69 30.81 -14.20 2.67
C GLU A 69 31.70 -13.12 2.05
N ASP A 70 32.01 -13.22 0.75
CA ASP A 70 32.82 -12.24 0.03
C ASP A 70 32.06 -10.92 -0.11
N GLU A 71 30.78 -10.98 -0.51
CA GLU A 71 29.87 -9.82 -0.62
C GLU A 71 29.72 -9.08 0.72
N LYS A 72 29.54 -9.83 1.83
CA LYS A 72 29.48 -9.22 3.16
C LYS A 72 30.80 -8.54 3.54
N SER A 73 31.93 -9.15 3.19
CA SER A 73 33.25 -8.59 3.49
C SER A 73 33.50 -7.28 2.74
N GLU A 74 32.97 -7.16 1.53
CA GLU A 74 33.01 -5.95 0.70
C GLU A 74 31.93 -4.92 1.08
N LYS A 75 31.11 -5.20 2.10
CA LYS A 75 29.96 -4.38 2.51
C LYS A 75 28.96 -4.15 1.38
N ILE A 76 28.84 -5.11 0.48
CA ILE A 76 27.78 -5.12 -0.52
C ILE A 76 26.45 -5.24 0.21
N GLU A 77 25.51 -4.38 -0.17
CA GLU A 77 24.18 -4.32 0.46
C GLU A 77 23.13 -5.13 -0.34
N SER A 78 23.31 -5.26 -1.65
CA SER A 78 22.44 -6.02 -2.55
C SER A 78 23.18 -6.31 -3.84
N THR A 79 22.88 -7.46 -4.45
CA THR A 79 23.38 -7.87 -5.77
C THR A 79 22.49 -7.36 -6.92
N GLY A 80 21.30 -6.86 -6.60
CA GLY A 80 20.29 -6.42 -7.56
C GLY A 80 19.47 -7.57 -8.16
N GLU A 81 19.87 -8.82 -7.92
CA GLU A 81 19.17 -10.02 -8.39
C GLU A 81 18.12 -10.51 -7.39
N GLU A 82 18.04 -9.91 -6.21
CA GLU A 82 17.15 -10.38 -5.16
C GLU A 82 15.68 -10.06 -5.44
N GLU A 83 14.84 -11.08 -5.29
CA GLU A 83 13.40 -10.88 -5.33
C GLU A 83 12.92 -10.25 -4.01
N PHE A 84 11.99 -9.29 -4.11
CA PHE A 84 11.33 -8.73 -2.94
C PHE A 84 10.76 -9.86 -2.05
N TYR A 85 11.15 -9.88 -0.78
CA TYR A 85 10.90 -11.03 0.10
C TYR A 85 9.42 -11.45 0.17
N LEU A 86 8.50 -10.48 0.15
CA LEU A 86 7.07 -10.76 0.09
C LEU A 86 6.68 -11.47 -1.21
N CYS A 87 7.22 -11.06 -2.36
CA CYS A 87 6.99 -11.72 -3.65
C CYS A 87 7.53 -13.15 -3.65
N LYS A 88 8.76 -13.37 -3.16
CA LYS A 88 9.37 -14.71 -3.01
C LYS A 88 8.48 -15.63 -2.15
N LYS A 89 7.98 -15.14 -1.00
CA LYS A 89 7.08 -15.90 -0.13
C LYS A 89 5.71 -16.15 -0.75
N TRP A 90 5.19 -15.16 -1.48
CA TRP A 90 3.89 -15.25 -2.11
C TRP A 90 3.85 -16.27 -3.24
N ARG A 91 4.83 -16.26 -4.14
CA ARG A 91 4.94 -17.21 -5.26
C ARG A 91 5.05 -18.66 -4.79
N ASN A 92 5.73 -18.88 -3.67
CA ASN A 92 5.96 -20.22 -3.11
C ASN A 92 4.78 -20.73 -2.26
N SER A 93 3.78 -19.90 -1.97
CA SER A 93 2.61 -20.32 -1.20
C SER A 93 1.60 -21.05 -2.09
N ARG A 94 1.25 -22.29 -1.71
CA ARG A 94 0.14 -23.05 -2.31
C ARG A 94 -1.23 -22.60 -1.80
N GLU A 95 -1.26 -21.93 -0.65
CA GLU A 95 -2.48 -21.40 -0.03
C GLU A 95 -2.63 -19.93 -0.44
N GLY A 96 -3.82 -19.54 -0.90
CA GLY A 96 -4.12 -18.14 -1.24
C GLY A 96 -3.99 -17.23 -0.02
N TRP A 97 -3.49 -16.02 -0.23
CA TRP A 97 -3.32 -15.04 0.84
C TRP A 97 -4.59 -14.20 1.00
N PHE A 98 -4.91 -13.83 2.24
CA PHE A 98 -6.09 -13.03 2.57
C PHE A 98 -5.68 -11.69 3.16
N LEU A 99 -6.23 -10.61 2.61
CA LEU A 99 -6.19 -9.28 3.22
C LEU A 99 -7.64 -8.81 3.42
N PHE A 100 -7.91 -8.21 4.59
CA PHE A 100 -9.18 -7.57 4.86
C PHE A 100 -9.12 -6.09 4.47
N GLU A 101 -10.19 -5.61 3.83
CA GLU A 101 -10.36 -4.21 3.40
C GLU A 101 -10.49 -3.21 4.56
N ALA A 102 -10.77 -3.69 5.78
CA ALA A 102 -11.10 -2.85 6.95
C ALA A 102 -9.97 -1.95 7.48
N PHE A 103 -8.88 -1.85 6.74
CA PHE A 103 -7.88 -0.82 6.93
C PHE A 103 -8.39 0.62 6.73
N VAL A 104 -9.62 0.80 6.22
CA VAL A 104 -10.18 2.13 5.89
C VAL A 104 -11.40 2.54 6.71
N SER A 105 -12.01 1.67 7.51
CA SER A 105 -13.26 2.00 8.23
C SER A 105 -13.10 2.92 9.44
N PHE A 106 -11.93 3.54 9.69
CA PHE A 106 -11.80 4.49 10.81
C PHE A 106 -12.46 5.86 10.54
N PHE A 107 -12.98 6.13 9.32
CA PHE A 107 -13.65 7.40 9.02
C PHE A 107 -15.02 7.31 8.32
N PHE A 108 -15.44 6.16 7.78
CA PHE A 108 -16.76 6.03 7.16
C PHE A 108 -17.50 4.78 7.65
N ALA A 109 -18.70 5.02 8.20
CA ALA A 109 -19.67 4.00 8.56
C ALA A 109 -20.27 3.38 7.29
N SER A 110 -19.61 2.38 6.72
CA SER A 110 -20.19 1.51 5.69
C SER A 110 -19.97 0.05 6.08
N SER A 111 -21.08 -0.66 6.21
CA SER A 111 -21.27 -1.98 6.84
C SER A 111 -20.89 -3.19 5.97
N HIS A 112 -20.05 -3.03 4.96
CA HIS A 112 -19.71 -4.13 4.04
C HIS A 112 -18.27 -4.57 4.24
N LEU A 113 -18.10 -5.79 4.75
CA LEU A 113 -16.79 -6.37 5.03
C LEU A 113 -16.31 -7.19 3.83
N LYS A 114 -15.35 -6.67 3.06
CA LYS A 114 -14.76 -7.42 1.93
C LYS A 114 -13.51 -8.20 2.35
N VAL A 115 -13.46 -9.46 1.91
CA VAL A 115 -12.29 -10.34 2.06
C VAL A 115 -11.69 -10.58 0.69
N LEU A 116 -10.48 -10.07 0.48
CA LEU A 116 -9.76 -10.27 -0.77
C LEU A 116 -8.94 -11.56 -0.66
N LYS A 117 -9.37 -12.60 -1.39
CA LYS A 117 -8.53 -13.77 -1.61
C LYS A 117 -7.69 -13.54 -2.86
N PHE A 118 -6.38 -13.61 -2.69
CA PHE A 118 -5.46 -13.54 -3.82
C PHE A 118 -5.02 -14.93 -4.26
N GLU A 119 -5.22 -15.22 -5.54
CA GLU A 119 -4.60 -16.36 -6.22
C GLU A 119 -3.32 -15.89 -6.94
N THR A 120 -2.41 -16.83 -7.25
CA THR A 120 -1.03 -16.59 -7.74
C THR A 120 -0.93 -15.70 -8.99
N ASN A 121 -2.03 -15.45 -9.70
CA ASN A 121 -2.12 -14.62 -10.91
C ASN A 121 -2.84 -13.28 -10.69
N LEU A 122 -2.92 -12.75 -9.47
CA LEU A 122 -3.70 -11.53 -9.16
C LEU A 122 -5.20 -11.65 -9.47
N LYS A 123 -5.70 -12.88 -9.62
CA LYS A 123 -7.14 -13.15 -9.59
C LYS A 123 -7.60 -12.91 -8.17
N VAL A 124 -8.21 -11.76 -7.95
CA VAL A 124 -8.99 -11.48 -6.74
C VAL A 124 -10.28 -12.28 -6.88
N LYS A 125 -10.48 -13.27 -6.03
CA LYS A 125 -11.81 -13.82 -5.80
C LYS A 125 -12.36 -13.10 -4.59
N GLU A 126 -13.30 -12.20 -4.82
CA GLU A 126 -14.07 -11.60 -3.74
C GLU A 126 -14.90 -12.70 -3.09
N LEU A 127 -14.81 -12.81 -1.78
CA LEU A 127 -15.57 -13.79 -1.01
C LEU A 127 -16.80 -13.10 -0.43
N GLU A 128 -17.65 -12.62 -1.33
CA GLU A 128 -18.81 -11.80 -0.97
C GLU A 128 -19.82 -12.55 -0.12
N VAL A 129 -20.29 -11.79 0.86
CA VAL A 129 -21.65 -11.82 1.33
C VAL A 129 -22.37 -10.83 0.40
N GLU A 130 -23.06 -11.38 -0.61
CA GLU A 130 -23.96 -10.70 -1.57
C GLU A 130 -23.39 -9.61 -2.49
N GLY A 131 -23.00 -10.00 -3.71
CA GLY A 131 -23.32 -9.24 -4.93
C GLY A 131 -22.17 -8.55 -5.68
N LEU A 132 -21.44 -9.33 -6.49
CA LEU A 132 -20.42 -8.81 -7.38
C LEU A 132 -21.19 -8.37 -8.60
N GLU A 133 -21.55 -7.09 -8.63
CA GLU A 133 -21.92 -6.50 -9.90
C GLU A 133 -20.68 -6.58 -10.80
N GLU A 134 -20.71 -7.52 -11.75
CA GLU A 134 -19.89 -7.45 -12.96
C GLU A 134 -20.25 -6.12 -13.63
N THR A 135 -19.58 -5.05 -13.23
CA THR A 135 -19.65 -3.80 -13.97
C THR A 135 -19.00 -4.10 -15.31
N ASN A 136 -19.83 -4.26 -16.33
CA ASN A 136 -19.46 -4.35 -17.74
C ASN A 136 -18.68 -3.08 -18.13
N LEU A 137 -17.37 -3.02 -17.84
CA LEU A 137 -16.49 -1.98 -18.35
C LEU A 137 -15.85 -2.47 -19.64
N LEU A 138 -16.38 -1.92 -20.73
CA LEU A 138 -15.87 -2.05 -22.09
C LEU A 138 -14.37 -1.70 -22.14
N SER A 139 -13.57 -2.59 -22.75
CA SER A 139 -12.20 -2.33 -23.25
C SER A 139 -11.05 -2.08 -22.25
N GLN A 140 -11.10 -2.62 -21.02
CA GLN A 140 -10.03 -2.38 -20.02
C GLN A 140 -8.67 -2.97 -20.41
N THR A 141 -7.63 -2.13 -20.40
CA THR A 141 -6.23 -2.56 -20.50
C THR A 141 -5.84 -3.42 -19.27
N GLU A 142 -4.82 -4.26 -19.40
CA GLU A 142 -4.31 -5.05 -18.25
C GLU A 142 -3.84 -4.17 -17.09
N LYS A 143 -3.34 -2.95 -17.39
CA LYS A 143 -2.94 -1.98 -16.37
C LYS A 143 -4.13 -1.45 -15.59
N GLU A 144 -5.24 -1.15 -16.25
CA GLU A 144 -6.47 -0.69 -15.60
C GLU A 144 -7.04 -1.75 -14.66
N LYS A 145 -7.17 -3.01 -15.11
CA LYS A 145 -7.67 -4.10 -14.27
C LYS A 145 -6.85 -4.24 -12.99
N LYS A 146 -5.52 -4.25 -13.13
CA LYS A 146 -4.60 -4.32 -11.99
C LYS A 146 -4.68 -3.11 -11.08
N LEU A 147 -4.85 -1.92 -11.64
CA LEU A 147 -5.01 -0.70 -10.86
C LEU A 147 -6.31 -0.72 -10.08
N ARG A 148 -7.44 -1.08 -10.68
CA ARG A 148 -8.72 -1.21 -9.98
C ARG A 148 -8.61 -2.21 -8.83
N VAL A 149 -7.96 -3.36 -9.04
CA VAL A 149 -7.63 -4.28 -7.96
C VAL A 149 -6.84 -3.58 -6.85
N LEU A 150 -5.75 -2.86 -7.19
CA LEU A 150 -4.96 -2.12 -6.21
C LEU A 150 -5.81 -1.11 -5.42
N LEU A 151 -6.69 -0.33 -6.06
CA LEU A 151 -7.55 0.65 -5.38
C LEU A 151 -8.44 -0.02 -4.31
N HIS A 152 -8.99 -1.19 -4.62
CA HIS A 152 -9.76 -1.97 -3.65
C HIS A 152 -8.88 -2.47 -2.49
N ILE A 153 -7.63 -2.88 -2.73
CA ILE A 153 -6.70 -3.31 -1.67
C ILE A 153 -6.34 -2.16 -0.74
N LEU A 154 -6.13 -0.98 -1.30
CA LEU A 154 -5.84 0.24 -0.53
C LEU A 154 -7.09 0.77 0.19
N GLY A 155 -8.27 0.27 -0.16
CA GLY A 155 -9.57 0.74 0.30
C GLY A 155 -9.83 2.20 -0.09
N THR A 156 -9.32 2.63 -1.24
CA THR A 156 -9.57 3.98 -1.76
C THR A 156 -11.07 4.14 -1.98
N PRO A 157 -11.72 5.20 -1.44
CA PRO A 157 -13.17 5.34 -1.55
C PRO A 157 -13.61 5.52 -3.00
N ASN A 158 -14.78 4.99 -3.37
CA ASN A 158 -15.33 5.19 -4.72
C ASN A 158 -15.86 6.63 -4.90
N GLN A 159 -16.31 7.27 -3.82
CA GLN A 159 -16.81 8.64 -3.83
C GLN A 159 -15.72 9.62 -3.40
N GLY A 160 -15.66 10.78 -4.04
CA GLY A 160 -14.73 11.84 -3.70
C GLY A 160 -14.09 12.48 -4.92
N ILE A 161 -13.19 13.43 -4.67
CA ILE A 161 -12.38 14.10 -5.68
C ILE A 161 -10.93 13.71 -5.48
N MET A 162 -10.22 13.51 -6.58
CA MET A 162 -8.80 13.20 -6.57
C MET A 162 -8.00 14.37 -5.96
N LYS A 163 -7.09 14.06 -5.04
CA LYS A 163 -6.21 15.06 -4.43
C LYS A 163 -5.08 15.42 -5.38
N ASN A 164 -4.81 16.72 -5.51
CA ASN A 164 -3.70 17.21 -6.34
C ASN A 164 -2.37 16.99 -5.61
N ASN A 165 -1.55 16.08 -6.15
CA ASN A 165 -0.19 15.81 -5.67
C ASN A 165 0.89 16.55 -6.50
N GLU A 166 0.51 17.63 -7.20
CA GLU A 166 1.43 18.34 -8.09
C GLU A 166 2.39 19.24 -7.31
N GLU A 167 3.69 19.04 -7.57
CA GLU A 167 4.75 20.00 -7.30
C GLU A 167 4.39 21.30 -8.07
N LYS A 168 4.27 22.43 -7.37
CA LYS A 168 4.01 23.72 -8.01
C LYS A 168 5.14 24.04 -8.98
N LYS A 169 4.95 23.78 -10.27
CA LYS A 169 5.53 24.58 -11.36
C LYS A 169 4.35 25.15 -12.12
N GLY A 170 4.29 26.49 -12.13
CA GLY A 170 3.12 27.22 -12.57
C GLY A 170 2.80 26.95 -14.02
N GLU A 171 1.57 26.54 -14.28
CA GLU A 171 0.93 26.69 -15.58
C GLU A 171 -0.57 26.95 -15.35
N GLN A 172 -1.11 27.83 -16.18
CA GLN A 172 -2.44 28.43 -16.05
C GLN A 172 -3.56 27.40 -16.14
N LYS A 173 -4.54 27.52 -15.24
CA LYS A 173 -5.87 26.90 -15.39
C LYS A 173 -6.52 27.42 -16.67
N LYS A 174 -6.80 26.54 -17.63
CA LYS A 174 -7.85 26.75 -18.62
C LYS A 174 -9.11 26.06 -18.11
N ASP A 175 -10.10 26.89 -17.78
CA ASP A 175 -11.48 26.47 -17.60
C ASP A 175 -12.02 26.02 -18.97
N ASP A 176 -12.19 24.72 -19.15
CA ASP A 176 -13.09 24.19 -20.17
C ASP A 176 -14.18 23.38 -19.46
N SER A 177 -15.29 24.08 -19.23
CA SER A 177 -16.56 23.51 -18.80
C SER A 177 -17.14 22.63 -19.91
N VAL A 178 -17.02 21.31 -19.78
CA VAL A 178 -17.76 20.35 -20.61
C VAL A 178 -18.35 19.25 -19.71
N ASN A 179 -19.68 19.19 -19.71
CA ASN A 179 -20.58 18.13 -19.23
C ASN A 179 -19.88 16.91 -18.60
N MET A 180 -19.72 16.92 -17.27
CA MET A 180 -19.25 15.74 -16.53
C MET A 180 -20.45 15.00 -15.95
N GLU A 181 -20.72 13.81 -16.49
CA GLU A 181 -21.17 12.71 -15.63
C GLU A 181 -20.26 12.71 -14.40
N VAL A 182 -20.83 12.61 -13.19
CA VAL A 182 -20.05 12.65 -11.95
C VAL A 182 -19.18 11.39 -11.91
N GLU A 183 -18.02 11.45 -12.56
CA GLU A 183 -17.04 10.39 -12.67
C GLU A 183 -16.59 10.03 -11.26
N ASN A 184 -16.74 8.77 -10.87
CA ASN A 184 -16.37 8.33 -9.53
C ASN A 184 -14.84 8.46 -9.33
N LEU A 185 -14.40 8.45 -8.07
CA LEU A 185 -12.99 8.70 -7.74
C LEU A 185 -12.06 7.63 -8.33
N HIS A 186 -12.51 6.37 -8.42
CA HIS A 186 -11.72 5.30 -9.04
C HIS A 186 -11.46 5.59 -10.52
N ASP A 187 -12.48 6.03 -11.24
CA ASP A 187 -12.36 6.35 -12.67
C ASP A 187 -11.46 7.56 -12.88
N GLN A 188 -11.56 8.60 -12.05
CA GLN A 188 -10.62 9.74 -12.05
C GLN A 188 -9.16 9.28 -11.86
N ILE A 189 -8.90 8.40 -10.87
CA ILE A 189 -7.55 7.89 -10.58
C ILE A 189 -7.05 6.99 -11.71
N VAL A 190 -7.90 6.11 -12.24
CA VAL A 190 -7.59 5.25 -13.39
C VAL A 190 -7.22 6.11 -14.57
N LYS A 191 -7.99 7.15 -14.86
CA LYS A 191 -7.72 8.06 -15.97
C LYS A 191 -6.35 8.72 -15.84
N LYS A 192 -6.03 9.25 -14.65
CA LYS A 192 -4.71 9.85 -14.35
C LYS A 192 -3.57 8.83 -14.46
N LEU A 193 -3.70 7.63 -13.89
CA LEU A 193 -2.58 6.69 -13.79
C LEU A 193 -2.41 5.80 -15.02
N CYS A 194 -3.43 5.67 -15.86
CA CYS A 194 -3.37 4.88 -17.09
C CYS A 194 -3.04 5.73 -18.33
N TYR A 195 -3.57 6.95 -18.43
CA TYR A 195 -3.53 7.71 -19.68
C TYR A 195 -2.76 9.04 -19.61
N ASP A 196 -2.47 9.57 -18.42
CA ASP A 196 -1.68 10.79 -18.29
C ASP A 196 -0.23 10.51 -18.72
N GLU A 197 0.39 11.42 -19.49
CA GLU A 197 1.69 11.19 -20.15
C GLU A 197 2.78 10.76 -19.15
N LYS A 198 2.75 11.35 -17.96
CA LYS A 198 3.66 11.05 -16.85
C LYS A 198 3.63 9.58 -16.45
N TRP A 199 2.46 8.95 -16.49
CA TRP A 199 2.24 7.59 -15.97
C TRP A 199 2.01 6.57 -17.07
N LEU A 200 1.81 6.99 -18.32
CA LEU A 200 1.51 6.12 -19.46
C LEU A 200 2.45 4.91 -19.53
N ASN A 201 3.75 5.16 -19.41
CA ASN A 201 4.81 4.14 -19.49
C ASN A 201 5.08 3.38 -18.17
N TYR A 202 4.40 3.73 -17.08
CA TYR A 202 4.55 3.00 -15.82
C TYR A 202 3.94 1.61 -15.92
N VAL A 203 4.77 0.58 -15.77
CA VAL A 203 4.35 -0.83 -15.82
C VAL A 203 3.93 -1.31 -14.43
N LEU A 204 2.63 -1.56 -14.27
CA LEU A 204 2.06 -2.10 -13.03
C LEU A 204 2.25 -3.62 -12.97
N THR A 205 3.45 -4.06 -12.58
CA THR A 205 3.78 -5.47 -12.35
C THR A 205 3.17 -5.97 -11.04
N LEU A 206 3.04 -7.30 -10.88
CA LEU A 206 2.64 -7.90 -9.59
C LEU A 206 3.60 -7.50 -8.47
N ASP A 207 4.89 -7.43 -8.78
CA ASP A 207 5.93 -7.04 -7.83
C ASP A 207 5.75 -5.59 -7.35
N ASN A 208 5.48 -4.64 -8.26
CA ASN A 208 5.18 -3.25 -7.91
C ASN A 208 3.92 -3.15 -7.03
N ILE A 209 2.85 -3.90 -7.35
CA ILE A 209 1.62 -3.96 -6.55
C ILE A 209 1.94 -4.48 -5.14
N LEU A 210 2.68 -5.58 -5.01
CA LEU A 210 3.00 -6.17 -3.71
C LEU A 210 3.91 -5.25 -2.87
N LYS A 211 4.86 -4.56 -3.50
CA LYS A 211 5.67 -3.52 -2.84
C LYS A 211 4.79 -2.38 -2.33
N MET A 212 3.88 -1.87 -3.16
CA MET A 212 2.92 -0.83 -2.78
C MET A 212 2.04 -1.26 -1.60
N VAL A 213 1.49 -2.47 -1.65
CA VAL A 213 0.69 -3.03 -0.56
C VAL A 213 1.52 -3.17 0.71
N ALA A 214 2.76 -3.65 0.63
CA ALA A 214 3.64 -3.76 1.80
C ALA A 214 3.94 -2.40 2.44
N ILE A 215 4.22 -1.38 1.62
CA ILE A 215 4.46 0.00 2.06
C ILE A 215 3.23 0.57 2.75
N PHE A 216 2.07 0.49 2.08
CA PHE A 216 0.80 0.98 2.62
C PHE A 216 0.44 0.31 3.95
N MET A 217 0.66 -1.00 4.06
CA MET A 217 0.41 -1.76 5.29
C MET A 217 1.31 -1.29 6.46
N LYS A 218 2.57 -0.96 6.18
CA LYS A 218 3.48 -0.38 7.19
C LYS A 218 3.03 1.03 7.62
N ILE A 219 2.61 1.89 6.68
CA ILE A 219 2.14 3.25 6.98
C ILE A 219 0.96 3.22 7.97
N ARG A 220 -0.05 2.42 7.69
CA ARG A 220 -1.29 2.31 8.50
C ARG A 220 -1.11 1.60 9.84
N THR A 221 -0.05 0.79 9.97
CA THR A 221 0.40 0.28 11.28
C THR A 221 1.26 1.31 12.03
N ASN A 222 1.39 2.54 11.54
CA ASN A 222 2.24 3.60 12.08
C ASN A 222 3.69 3.12 12.26
N THR A 223 4.15 2.28 11.33
CA THR A 223 5.51 1.76 11.32
C THR A 223 6.33 2.64 10.38
N PRO A 224 7.44 3.24 10.83
CA PRO A 224 8.33 3.99 9.96
C PRO A 224 8.78 3.15 8.77
N VAL A 225 8.74 3.74 7.56
CA VAL A 225 9.13 3.08 6.32
C VAL A 225 10.42 3.69 5.82
N ILE A 226 11.43 2.84 5.62
CA ILE A 226 12.69 3.19 4.96
C ILE A 226 12.75 2.31 3.71
N LEU A 227 12.98 2.92 2.56
CA LEU A 227 13.11 2.25 1.27
C LEU A 227 14.55 2.35 0.81
N MET A 228 15.26 1.24 0.86
CA MET A 228 16.64 1.14 0.38
C MET A 228 16.64 0.54 -1.02
N GLY A 229 17.57 1.01 -1.85
CA GLY A 229 17.79 0.52 -3.20
C GLY A 229 18.58 1.55 -4.00
N GLU A 230 19.20 1.12 -5.09
CA GLU A 230 20.04 1.98 -5.93
C GLU A 230 19.26 3.12 -6.59
N THR A 231 19.97 4.14 -7.05
CA THR A 231 19.40 5.21 -7.87
C THR A 231 18.84 4.63 -9.16
N GLY A 232 17.66 5.10 -9.60
CA GLY A 232 17.03 4.61 -10.83
C GLY A 232 16.20 3.33 -10.68
N CYS A 233 16.18 2.66 -9.52
CA CYS A 233 15.34 1.47 -9.31
C CYS A 233 13.82 1.76 -9.15
N GLY A 234 13.42 3.03 -9.26
CA GLY A 234 12.03 3.46 -9.36
C GLY A 234 11.32 3.74 -8.02
N LYS A 235 12.06 3.91 -6.91
CA LYS A 235 11.49 4.19 -5.56
C LYS A 235 10.53 5.38 -5.56
N SER A 236 11.01 6.54 -6.01
CA SER A 236 10.22 7.79 -6.03
C SER A 236 9.00 7.67 -6.94
N CYS A 237 9.14 6.97 -8.07
CA CYS A 237 8.04 6.71 -8.99
C CYS A 237 6.96 5.80 -8.36
N LEU A 238 7.39 4.72 -7.68
CA LEU A 238 6.52 3.80 -6.94
C LEU A 238 5.72 4.53 -5.84
N ILE A 239 6.38 5.40 -5.05
CA ILE A 239 5.74 6.15 -3.97
C ILE A 239 4.79 7.23 -4.49
N LYS A 240 5.18 7.96 -5.53
CA LYS A 240 4.30 8.92 -6.19
C LYS A 240 3.06 8.19 -6.76
N PHE A 241 3.23 7.06 -7.44
CA PHE A 241 2.11 6.26 -7.96
C PHE A 241 1.18 5.78 -6.83
N LEU A 242 1.76 5.23 -5.76
CA LEU A 242 1.00 4.76 -4.59
C LEU A 242 0.19 5.88 -3.94
N SER A 243 0.75 7.09 -3.83
CA SER A 243 0.03 8.23 -3.25
C SER A 243 -1.21 8.61 -4.05
N TYR A 244 -1.14 8.59 -5.38
CA TYR A 244 -2.28 8.80 -6.25
C TYR A 244 -3.30 7.67 -6.11
N ALA A 245 -2.85 6.41 -6.11
CA ALA A 245 -3.73 5.25 -5.95
C ALA A 245 -4.46 5.26 -4.59
N ALA A 246 -3.79 5.66 -3.51
CA ALA A 246 -4.38 5.79 -2.17
C ALA A 246 -5.21 7.08 -1.99
N ASN A 247 -5.23 7.97 -2.98
CA ASN A 247 -5.78 9.32 -2.88
C ASN A 247 -5.27 10.10 -1.65
N VAL A 248 -3.97 9.99 -1.36
CA VAL A 248 -3.31 10.69 -0.25
C VAL A 248 -2.35 11.73 -0.80
N LYS A 249 -2.34 12.90 -0.13
CA LYS A 249 -1.43 13.98 -0.45
C LYS A 249 0.01 13.61 -0.11
N LEU A 250 0.91 13.74 -1.08
CA LEU A 250 2.32 13.43 -0.92
C LEU A 250 3.17 14.71 -1.03
N ILE A 251 3.99 14.97 -0.01
CA ILE A 251 5.03 15.99 -0.03
C ILE A 251 6.36 15.28 -0.22
N ALA A 252 6.94 15.39 -1.42
CA ALA A 252 8.29 14.92 -1.68
C ALA A 252 9.28 16.03 -1.28
N VAL A 253 10.28 15.68 -0.47
CA VAL A 253 11.30 16.57 0.05
C VAL A 253 12.64 16.05 -0.44
N ASP A 254 13.37 16.89 -1.14
CA ASP A 254 14.72 16.60 -1.61
C ASP A 254 15.72 16.81 -0.48
N VAL A 255 16.40 15.74 -0.08
CA VAL A 255 17.34 15.69 1.04
C VAL A 255 18.77 15.58 0.51
N HIS A 256 19.43 16.73 0.46
CA HIS A 256 20.84 16.83 0.06
C HIS A 256 21.73 17.18 1.26
N GLY A 257 23.07 17.23 1.08
CA GLY A 257 24.02 17.48 2.17
C GLY A 257 23.88 18.82 2.92
N GLY A 258 23.05 19.74 2.42
CA GLY A 258 22.70 21.01 3.08
C GLY A 258 21.36 20.97 3.83
N PHE A 259 20.57 19.91 3.66
CA PHE A 259 19.27 19.75 4.32
C PHE A 259 19.47 19.33 5.77
N GLY A 260 19.17 20.24 6.70
CA GLY A 260 19.43 20.09 8.11
C GLY A 260 18.18 19.76 8.94
N ARG A 261 18.40 19.70 10.26
CA ARG A 261 17.32 19.47 11.24
C ARG A 261 16.27 20.59 11.24
N ASP A 262 16.70 21.83 11.00
CA ASP A 262 15.79 22.97 11.03
C ASP A 262 14.93 23.04 9.77
N ASP A 263 15.47 22.65 8.61
CA ASP A 263 14.70 22.47 7.38
C ASP A 263 13.63 21.39 7.57
N LEU A 264 14.00 20.23 8.14
CA LEU A 264 13.05 19.17 8.44
C LEU A 264 11.94 19.64 9.39
N ARG A 265 12.28 20.39 10.44
CA ARG A 265 11.29 20.97 11.37
C ARG A 265 10.36 21.93 10.67
N GLN A 266 10.89 22.77 9.78
CA GLN A 266 10.11 23.73 9.02
C GLN A 266 9.14 23.01 8.08
N VAL A 267 9.60 22.00 7.34
CA VAL A 267 8.76 21.12 6.51
C VAL A 267 7.61 20.51 7.33
N MET A 268 7.91 19.94 8.50
CA MET A 268 6.88 19.32 9.35
C MET A 268 5.88 20.35 9.87
N LYS A 269 6.33 21.57 10.20
CA LYS A 269 5.46 22.67 10.62
C LYS A 269 4.53 23.12 9.50
N ASP A 270 5.05 23.22 8.28
CA ASP A 270 4.29 23.62 7.10
C ASP A 270 3.26 22.54 6.74
N CYS A 271 3.63 21.26 6.79
CA CYS A 271 2.71 20.14 6.61
C CYS A 271 1.56 20.18 7.65
N ASN A 272 1.87 20.36 8.93
CA ASN A 272 0.85 20.43 9.99
C ASN A 272 -0.09 21.63 9.81
N THR A 273 0.45 22.79 9.42
CA THR A 273 -0.34 23.99 9.13
C THR A 273 -1.27 23.74 7.95
N GLN A 274 -0.75 23.11 6.90
CA GLN A 274 -1.54 22.77 5.72
C GLN A 274 -2.63 21.73 6.02
N MET A 275 -2.32 20.67 6.77
CA MET A 275 -3.32 19.68 7.18
C MET A 275 -4.46 20.31 7.98
N SER A 276 -4.14 21.23 8.89
CA SER A 276 -5.14 21.96 9.68
C SER A 276 -5.98 22.90 8.81
N ARG A 277 -5.37 23.59 7.85
CA ARG A 277 -6.05 24.53 6.95
C ARG A 277 -6.99 23.84 5.97
N ASP A 278 -6.52 22.75 5.37
CA ASP A 278 -7.23 22.03 4.32
C ASP A 278 -8.15 20.94 4.93
N ASN A 279 -8.18 20.79 6.26
CA ASN A 279 -8.90 19.74 7.01
C ASN A 279 -8.61 18.32 6.47
N GLU A 280 -7.35 18.08 6.13
CA GLU A 280 -6.88 16.84 5.53
C GLU A 280 -6.55 15.82 6.64
N PRO A 281 -7.18 14.62 6.63
CA PRO A 281 -7.00 13.64 7.70
C PRO A 281 -5.65 12.92 7.62
N GLU A 282 -5.05 12.86 6.44
CA GLU A 282 -3.81 12.12 6.18
C GLU A 282 -2.96 12.85 5.12
N MET A 283 -1.66 12.94 5.39
CA MET A 283 -0.65 13.44 4.47
C MET A 283 0.60 12.57 4.61
N TRP A 284 1.25 12.28 3.49
CA TRP A 284 2.52 11.55 3.47
C TRP A 284 3.66 12.52 3.16
N VAL A 285 4.76 12.38 3.88
CA VAL A 285 6.01 13.08 3.62
C VAL A 285 7.03 12.04 3.17
N PHE A 286 7.59 12.22 1.98
CA PHE A 286 8.60 11.35 1.40
C PHE A 286 9.91 12.12 1.31
N LEU A 287 10.89 11.70 2.11
CA LEU A 287 12.24 12.21 2.08
C LEU A 287 13.01 11.43 1.01
N ASP A 288 13.33 12.08 -0.11
CA ASP A 288 14.07 11.53 -1.25
C ASP A 288 15.51 12.04 -1.22
N GLU A 289 16.47 11.23 -1.64
CA GLU A 289 17.92 11.57 -1.69
C GLU A 289 18.33 12.08 -3.07
#